data_AF-A0A965KGS7-F1
#
_entry.id   AF-A0A965KGS7-F1
#
_cell.length_a   1.000
_cell.length_b   1.000
_cell.length_c   1.000
_cell.angle_alpha   90.00
_cell.angle_beta   90.00
_cell.angle_gamma   90.00
#
_symmetry.space_group_name_H-M   'P 1'
#
loop_
_entity.id
_entity.type
_entity.pdbx_description
1 polymer ?
#
loop_
_entity_poly.entity_id
_entity_poly.type
_entity_poly.pdbx_seq_one_letter_code
_entity_poly.pdbx_strand_id
1 'polypeptide(L)'
;MKQICEESNVELPDIVSESGRALVAPHSILIFEAVDRITRDDGKVDTSKGKTHQLIKELEAIRKNKRKFDPLERYHDAKEKREEAHARFSLGNLRLEERAAADRLFWDICRQIRDDLKDSSDVPDELARLDSMLAEQYVCNFSVFQSLLDHWALD
;
A
#
# COMPACT_ATOMS: atom_id res chain seq x y z
N MET A 1 -14.71 -44.56 7.61
CA MET A 1 -14.23 -45.75 6.86
C MET A 1 -14.14 -46.96 7.79
N LYS A 2 -13.24 -46.96 8.81
CA LYS A 2 -13.18 -48.02 9.84
C LYS A 2 -14.56 -48.44 10.40
N GLN A 3 -15.33 -47.47 10.88
CA GLN A 3 -16.67 -47.71 11.42
C GLN A 3 -17.63 -48.41 10.43
N ILE A 4 -17.56 -48.06 9.14
CA ILE A 4 -18.43 -48.63 8.09
C ILE A 4 -18.05 -50.08 7.79
N CYS A 5 -16.75 -50.42 7.80
CA CYS A 5 -16.26 -51.79 7.60
C CYS A 5 -16.65 -52.70 8.77
N GLU A 6 -16.58 -52.19 10.01
CA GLU A 6 -17.00 -52.90 11.22
C GLU A 6 -18.51 -53.16 11.22
N GLU A 7 -19.34 -52.17 10.87
CA GLU A 7 -20.80 -52.31 10.75
C GLU A 7 -21.22 -53.25 9.61
N SER A 8 -20.44 -53.30 8.51
CA SER A 8 -20.73 -54.13 7.34
C SER A 8 -20.07 -55.52 7.40
N ASN A 9 -19.31 -55.81 8.45
CA ASN A 9 -18.57 -57.06 8.66
C ASN A 9 -17.67 -57.45 7.46
N VAL A 10 -16.93 -56.48 6.93
CA VAL A 10 -15.95 -56.65 5.84
C VAL A 10 -14.54 -56.30 6.30
N GLU A 11 -13.54 -56.87 5.64
CA GLU A 11 -12.12 -56.59 5.93
C GLU A 11 -11.76 -55.12 5.65
N LEU A 12 -10.82 -54.58 6.43
CA LEU A 12 -10.29 -53.23 6.20
C LEU A 12 -9.44 -53.22 4.93
N PRO A 13 -9.74 -52.37 3.93
CA PRO A 13 -8.95 -52.31 2.71
C PRO A 13 -7.66 -51.51 2.93
N ASP A 14 -6.70 -51.70 2.03
CA ASP A 14 -5.53 -50.83 1.93
C ASP A 14 -5.95 -49.39 1.59
N ILE A 15 -5.43 -48.43 2.35
CA ILE A 15 -5.66 -47.01 2.10
C ILE A 15 -4.51 -46.46 1.28
N VAL A 16 -4.83 -45.93 0.10
CA VAL A 16 -3.90 -45.19 -0.75
C VAL A 16 -4.25 -43.71 -0.71
N SER A 17 -3.24 -42.84 -0.68
CA SER A 17 -3.40 -41.38 -0.69
C SER A 17 -2.57 -40.76 -1.82
N GLU A 18 -3.23 -39.95 -2.65
CA GLU A 18 -2.61 -39.24 -3.78
C GLU A 18 -2.29 -37.78 -3.39
N SER A 19 -1.66 -37.60 -2.22
CA SER A 19 -1.35 -36.29 -1.65
C SER A 19 -0.13 -35.62 -2.30
N GLY A 20 -0.16 -35.46 -3.63
CA GLY A 20 0.96 -34.94 -4.42
C GLY A 20 1.44 -33.56 -3.93
N ARG A 21 0.52 -32.61 -3.73
CA ARG A 21 0.85 -31.26 -3.24
C ARG A 21 1.59 -31.27 -1.90
N ALA A 22 1.22 -32.17 -0.98
CA ALA A 22 1.89 -32.26 0.32
C ALA A 22 3.35 -32.69 0.20
N LEU A 23 3.67 -33.51 -0.81
CA LEU A 23 5.03 -33.98 -1.07
C LEU A 23 5.85 -32.96 -1.87
N VAL A 24 5.26 -32.33 -2.89
CA VAL A 24 5.99 -31.47 -3.83
C VAL A 24 5.92 -29.99 -3.48
N ALA A 25 5.02 -29.48 -2.65
CA ALA A 25 4.96 -28.04 -2.39
C ALA A 25 6.27 -27.41 -1.89
N PRO A 26 7.02 -28.00 -0.93
CA PRO A 26 8.21 -27.36 -0.37
C PRO A 26 9.52 -27.65 -1.14
N HIS A 27 9.48 -28.41 -2.23
CA HIS A 27 10.70 -28.91 -2.89
C HIS A 27 11.46 -27.88 -3.74
N SER A 28 10.84 -26.73 -4.05
CA SER A 28 11.41 -25.72 -4.94
C SER A 28 11.25 -24.32 -4.35
N ILE A 29 12.23 -23.46 -4.64
CA ILE A 29 12.25 -22.05 -4.26
C ILE A 29 12.56 -21.24 -5.52
N LEU A 30 11.80 -20.17 -5.74
CA LEU A 30 12.08 -19.20 -6.79
C LEU A 30 12.95 -18.07 -6.20
N ILE A 31 14.14 -17.86 -6.78
CA ILE A 31 15.04 -16.77 -6.41
C ILE A 31 15.12 -15.80 -7.60
N PHE A 32 14.88 -14.52 -7.34
CA PHE A 32 14.99 -13.45 -8.32
C PHE A 32 15.56 -12.18 -7.68
N GLU A 33 16.00 -11.25 -8.52
CA GLU A 33 16.54 -9.96 -8.11
C GLU A 33 15.46 -8.88 -8.12
N ALA A 34 15.49 -7.97 -7.15
CA ALA A 34 14.77 -6.71 -7.21
C ALA A 34 15.62 -5.70 -7.99
N VAL A 35 15.21 -5.38 -9.22
CA VAL A 35 15.98 -4.54 -10.15
C VAL A 35 15.78 -3.05 -9.92
N ASP A 36 14.62 -2.67 -9.37
CA ASP A 36 14.29 -1.28 -9.11
C ASP A 36 13.30 -1.16 -7.95
N ARG A 37 13.18 0.04 -7.41
CA ARG A 37 12.30 0.40 -6.31
C ARG A 37 11.66 1.75 -6.60
N ILE A 38 10.34 1.74 -6.72
CA ILE A 38 9.53 2.94 -6.90
C ILE A 38 9.07 3.40 -5.52
N THR A 39 9.48 4.60 -5.14
CA THR A 39 9.09 5.25 -3.89
C THR A 39 8.19 6.44 -4.18
N ARG A 40 7.30 6.77 -3.24
CA ARG A 40 6.48 7.99 -3.32
C ARG A 40 7.33 9.17 -2.84
N ASP A 41 8.14 9.71 -3.76
CA ASP A 41 9.03 10.90 -3.68
C ASP A 41 9.36 11.40 -2.25
N ASP A 42 10.63 11.25 -1.88
CA ASP A 42 11.27 11.72 -0.65
C ASP A 42 11.90 13.13 -0.79
N GLY A 43 11.81 13.73 -1.97
CA GLY A 43 12.38 15.03 -2.27
C GLY A 43 11.80 16.17 -1.42
N LYS A 44 12.67 17.08 -0.97
CA LYS A 44 12.25 18.34 -0.34
C LYS A 44 11.35 19.12 -1.29
N VAL A 45 10.17 19.52 -0.80
CA VAL A 45 9.26 20.41 -1.54
C VAL A 45 9.96 21.77 -1.69
N ASP A 46 10.51 22.07 -2.87
CA ASP A 46 11.00 23.42 -3.17
C ASP A 46 9.80 24.30 -3.54
N THR A 47 9.15 24.88 -2.54
CA THR A 47 8.05 25.83 -2.74
C THR A 47 8.53 27.27 -3.02
N SER A 48 9.84 27.47 -3.26
CA SER A 48 10.46 28.80 -3.14
C SER A 48 10.44 29.69 -4.39
N LYS A 49 9.88 29.27 -5.54
CA LYS A 49 9.95 30.07 -6.78
C LYS A 49 8.59 30.60 -7.25
N GLY A 50 8.16 31.72 -6.67
CA GLY A 50 7.13 32.61 -7.23
C GLY A 50 5.86 32.79 -6.39
N LYS A 51 4.81 33.37 -6.98
CA LYS A 51 3.47 33.46 -6.36
C LYS A 51 2.86 32.06 -6.28
N THR A 52 3.03 31.39 -5.15
CA THR A 52 2.47 30.06 -4.90
C THR A 52 0.94 30.14 -4.81
N HIS A 53 0.23 29.24 -5.51
CA HIS A 53 -1.21 29.10 -5.44
C HIS A 53 -1.68 28.89 -3.99
N GLN A 54 -2.85 29.44 -3.64
CA GLN A 54 -3.38 29.44 -2.28
C GLN A 54 -3.51 28.02 -1.68
N LEU A 55 -3.93 27.04 -2.48
CA LEU A 55 -4.00 25.63 -2.06
C LEU A 55 -2.69 25.05 -1.54
N ILE A 56 -1.56 25.42 -2.15
CA ILE A 56 -0.25 24.93 -1.72
C ILE A 56 0.11 25.52 -0.35
N LYS A 57 -0.25 26.78 -0.11
CA LYS A 57 -0.05 27.43 1.19
C LYS A 57 -0.91 26.79 2.27
N GLU A 58 -2.14 26.38 1.94
CA GLU A 58 -3.04 25.67 2.86
C GLU A 58 -2.48 24.28 3.20
N LEU A 59 -2.01 23.51 2.21
CA LEU A 59 -1.32 22.25 2.44
C LEU A 59 -0.05 22.42 3.28
N GLU A 60 0.75 23.46 3.03
CA GLU A 60 1.90 23.79 3.88
C GLU A 60 1.49 24.13 5.32
N ALA A 61 0.36 24.81 5.52
CA ALA A 61 -0.14 25.13 6.84
C ALA A 61 -0.59 23.87 7.59
N ILE A 62 -1.29 22.95 6.92
CA ILE A 62 -1.66 21.63 7.47
C ILE A 62 -0.39 20.83 7.83
N ARG A 63 0.62 20.88 6.96
CA ARG A 63 1.92 20.25 7.20
C ARG A 63 2.65 20.82 8.42
N LYS A 64 2.65 22.15 8.61
CA LYS A 64 3.36 22.80 9.73
C LYS A 64 2.61 22.69 11.06
N ASN A 65 1.27 22.77 11.05
CA ASN A 65 0.46 22.87 12.26
C ASN A 65 0.09 21.50 12.85
N LYS A 66 1.10 20.67 13.18
CA LYS A 66 0.88 19.31 13.73
C LYS A 66 -0.05 19.27 14.95
N ARG A 67 0.10 20.20 15.89
CA ARG A 67 -0.59 20.19 17.19
C ARG A 67 -2.04 20.67 17.15
N LYS A 68 -2.48 21.25 16.03
CA LYS A 68 -3.80 21.88 15.93
C LYS A 68 -4.90 20.87 15.58
N PHE A 69 -4.53 19.76 14.96
CA PHE A 69 -5.48 18.82 14.37
C PHE A 69 -5.33 17.45 15.00
N ASP A 70 -6.45 16.75 15.14
CA ASP A 70 -6.43 15.30 15.32
C ASP A 70 -5.76 14.64 14.09
N PRO A 71 -4.96 13.57 14.23
CA PRO A 71 -4.30 12.91 13.10
C PRO A 71 -5.24 12.52 11.96
N LEU A 72 -6.48 12.10 12.27
CA LEU A 72 -7.46 11.71 11.26
C LEU A 72 -8.00 12.94 10.50
N GLU A 73 -8.36 14.00 11.22
CA GLU A 73 -8.81 15.27 10.65
C GLU A 73 -7.72 15.84 9.73
N ARG A 74 -6.47 15.84 10.20
CA ARG A 74 -5.31 16.31 9.42
C ARG A 74 -5.13 15.54 8.11
N TYR A 75 -5.36 14.22 8.14
CA TYR A 75 -5.31 13.38 6.95
C TYR A 75 -6.44 13.71 5.98
N HIS A 76 -7.68 13.87 6.47
CA HIS A 76 -8.85 14.24 5.65
C HIS A 76 -8.67 15.60 4.99
N ASP A 77 -8.25 16.62 5.75
CA ASP A 77 -7.98 17.95 5.23
C ASP A 77 -6.91 17.92 4.13
N ALA A 78 -5.82 17.19 4.36
CA ALA A 78 -4.74 17.05 3.37
C ALA A 78 -5.24 16.34 2.10
N LYS A 79 -6.07 15.30 2.26
CA LYS A 79 -6.65 14.53 1.16
C LYS A 79 -7.59 15.40 0.30
N GLU A 80 -8.49 16.14 0.94
CA GLU A 80 -9.41 17.06 0.25
C GLU A 80 -8.65 18.10 -0.55
N LYS A 81 -7.62 18.73 0.06
CA LYS A 81 -6.81 19.74 -0.64
C LYS A 81 -6.02 19.18 -1.81
N ARG A 82 -5.56 17.92 -1.71
CA ARG A 82 -4.93 17.22 -2.84
C ARG A 82 -5.94 16.98 -3.97
N GLU A 83 -7.13 16.49 -3.64
CA GLU A 83 -8.21 16.25 -4.63
C GLU A 83 -8.62 17.55 -5.33
N GLU A 84 -8.73 18.66 -4.59
CA GLU A 84 -8.99 19.98 -5.16
C GLU A 84 -7.88 20.43 -6.12
N ALA A 85 -6.61 20.19 -5.77
CA ALA A 85 -5.48 20.50 -6.65
C ALA A 85 -5.52 19.67 -7.95
N HIS A 86 -5.89 18.38 -7.88
CA HIS A 86 -6.05 17.52 -9.06
C HIS A 86 -7.22 17.97 -9.94
N ALA A 87 -8.34 18.39 -9.34
CA ALA A 87 -9.48 18.92 -10.06
C ALA A 87 -9.12 20.21 -10.80
N ARG A 88 -8.47 21.17 -10.13
CA ARG A 88 -8.03 22.43 -10.75
C ARG A 88 -7.00 22.22 -11.85
N PHE A 89 -6.09 21.27 -11.69
CA PHE A 89 -5.15 20.91 -12.75
C PHE A 89 -5.89 20.37 -13.99
N SER A 90 -6.85 19.47 -13.79
CA SER A 90 -7.66 18.91 -14.89
C SER A 90 -8.46 19.97 -15.64
N LEU A 91 -8.86 21.05 -14.97
CA LEU A 91 -9.54 22.21 -15.57
C LEU A 91 -8.58 23.25 -16.17
N GLY A 92 -7.27 23.05 -16.08
CA GLY A 92 -6.25 23.99 -16.56
C GLY A 92 -6.02 25.21 -15.67
N ASN A 93 -6.54 25.21 -14.44
CA ASN A 93 -6.41 26.30 -13.47
C ASN A 93 -5.21 26.15 -12.52
N LEU A 94 -4.43 25.07 -12.66
CA LEU A 94 -3.25 24.80 -11.84
C LEU A 94 -2.10 24.33 -12.73
N ARG A 95 -0.87 24.76 -12.45
CA ARG A 95 0.31 24.33 -13.21
C ARG A 95 0.79 22.95 -12.75
N LEU A 96 1.59 22.28 -13.59
CA LEU A 96 2.13 20.96 -13.28
C LEU A 96 3.01 21.00 -12.02
N GLU A 97 3.80 22.05 -11.84
CA GLU A 97 4.67 22.23 -10.68
C GLU A 97 3.88 22.38 -9.39
N GLU A 98 2.72 23.05 -9.46
CA GLU A 98 1.81 23.23 -8.32
C GLU A 98 1.09 21.92 -7.98
N ARG A 99 0.64 21.16 -8.98
CA ARG A 99 0.10 19.81 -8.76
C ARG A 99 1.15 18.89 -8.12
N ALA A 100 2.37 18.90 -8.64
CA ALA A 100 3.48 18.11 -8.08
C ALA A 100 3.80 18.55 -6.64
N ALA A 101 3.78 19.85 -6.33
CA ALA A 101 3.94 20.34 -4.97
C ALA A 101 2.82 19.87 -4.03
N ALA A 102 1.55 19.87 -4.50
CA ALA A 102 0.42 19.36 -3.72
C ALA A 102 0.57 17.87 -3.39
N ASP A 103 0.95 17.05 -4.37
CA ASP A 103 1.19 15.62 -4.17
C ASP A 103 2.32 15.36 -3.17
N ARG A 104 3.44 16.08 -3.30
CA ARG A 104 4.56 15.97 -2.36
C ARG A 104 4.19 16.36 -0.93
N LEU A 105 3.48 17.48 -0.77
CA LEU A 105 3.03 17.93 0.56
C LEU A 105 2.09 16.92 1.20
N PHE A 106 1.15 16.36 0.43
CA PHE A 106 0.26 15.31 0.91
C PHE A 106 1.03 14.08 1.39
N TRP A 107 1.96 13.54 0.59
CA TRP A 107 2.74 12.38 1.00
C TRP A 107 3.63 12.65 2.21
N ASP A 108 4.17 13.87 2.34
CA ASP A 108 4.91 14.27 3.54
C ASP A 108 4.02 14.35 4.79
N ILE A 109 2.79 14.87 4.65
CA ILE A 109 1.81 14.86 5.75
C ILE A 109 1.47 13.42 6.16
N CYS A 110 1.22 12.52 5.20
CA CYS A 110 0.96 11.10 5.48
C CYS A 110 2.12 10.44 6.23
N ARG A 111 3.38 10.70 5.81
CA ARG A 111 4.57 10.19 6.53
C ARG A 111 4.63 10.72 7.95
N GLN A 112 4.41 12.03 8.15
CA GLN A 112 4.40 12.61 9.48
C GLN A 112 3.30 12.00 10.36
N ILE A 113 2.10 11.78 9.83
CA ILE A 113 0.99 11.16 10.58
C ILE A 113 1.33 9.73 10.97
N ARG A 114 1.85 8.92 10.03
CA ARG A 114 2.29 7.55 10.32
C ARG A 114 3.38 7.53 11.39
N ASP A 115 4.38 8.40 11.29
CA ASP A 115 5.47 8.46 12.26
C ASP A 115 4.99 8.96 13.63
N ASP A 116 4.04 9.91 13.67
CA ASP A 116 3.42 10.42 14.91
C ASP A 116 2.54 9.33 15.59
N LEU A 117 2.03 8.34 14.84
CA LEU A 117 1.17 7.24 15.33
C LEU A 117 1.91 5.92 15.58
N LYS A 118 3.22 5.85 15.32
CA LYS A 118 4.00 4.60 15.35
C LYS A 118 3.92 3.84 16.68
N ASP A 119 3.83 4.57 17.79
CA ASP A 119 3.77 4.01 19.15
C ASP A 119 2.34 4.06 19.74
N SER A 120 1.32 4.40 18.95
CA SER A 120 -0.07 4.43 19.38
C SER A 120 -0.67 3.02 19.44
N SER A 121 -1.35 2.68 20.53
CA SER A 121 -2.06 1.40 20.67
C SER A 121 -3.39 1.37 19.93
N ASP A 122 -3.97 2.53 19.64
CA ASP A 122 -5.26 2.68 18.98
C ASP A 122 -5.08 3.59 17.76
N VAL A 123 -5.13 2.99 16.57
CA VAL A 123 -4.96 3.68 15.30
C VAL A 123 -6.24 3.46 14.49
N PRO A 124 -6.93 4.53 14.07
CA PRO A 124 -8.11 4.41 13.23
C PRO A 124 -7.84 3.59 11.95
N ASP A 125 -8.79 2.75 11.53
CA ASP A 125 -8.65 1.86 10.37
C ASP A 125 -8.17 2.56 9.09
N GLU A 126 -8.59 3.81 8.88
CA GLU A 126 -8.18 4.59 7.70
C GLU A 126 -6.70 4.99 7.76
N LEU A 127 -6.19 5.29 8.97
CA LEU A 127 -4.78 5.61 9.18
C LEU A 127 -3.91 4.35 9.24
N ALA A 128 -4.47 3.20 9.62
CA ALA A 128 -3.79 1.91 9.56
C ALA A 128 -3.40 1.52 8.11
N ARG A 129 -4.12 2.04 7.11
CA ARG A 129 -3.79 1.84 5.69
C ARG A 129 -2.61 2.70 5.21
N LEU A 130 -2.11 3.63 6.02
CA LEU A 130 -0.98 4.47 5.63
C LEU A 130 0.28 3.65 5.36
N ASP A 131 0.48 2.52 6.02
CA ASP A 131 1.63 1.64 5.77
C ASP A 131 1.59 1.02 4.38
N SER A 132 0.45 0.47 3.98
CA SER A 132 0.28 -0.09 2.62
C SER A 132 0.29 1.00 1.55
N MET A 133 -0.23 2.19 1.86
CA MET A 133 -0.14 3.34 0.96
C MET A 133 1.29 3.84 0.83
N LEU A 134 2.06 4.00 1.90
CA LEU A 134 3.43 4.50 1.84
C LEU A 134 4.45 3.43 1.46
N ALA A 135 4.01 2.18 1.29
CA ALA A 135 4.85 1.08 0.85
C ALA A 135 5.46 1.34 -0.52
N GLU A 136 6.64 0.77 -0.69
CA GLU A 136 7.44 0.93 -1.88
C GLU A 136 7.17 -0.24 -2.81
N GLN A 137 7.19 0.05 -4.10
CA GLN A 137 6.92 -0.95 -5.10
C GLN A 137 8.25 -1.45 -5.65
N TYR A 138 8.53 -2.72 -5.44
CA TYR A 138 9.72 -3.36 -5.98
C TYR A 138 9.40 -3.91 -7.37
N VAL A 139 10.27 -3.58 -8.33
CA VAL A 139 10.25 -4.19 -9.65
C VAL A 139 11.21 -5.36 -9.59
N CYS A 140 10.68 -6.57 -9.80
CA CYS A 140 11.44 -7.81 -9.67
C CYS A 140 11.68 -8.43 -11.05
N ASN A 141 12.86 -8.98 -11.27
CA ASN A 141 13.25 -9.64 -12.51
C ASN A 141 12.71 -11.08 -12.58
N PHE A 142 11.38 -11.21 -12.60
CA PHE A 142 10.72 -12.47 -12.88
C PHE A 142 9.35 -12.21 -13.52
N SER A 143 8.78 -13.26 -14.13
CA SER A 143 7.42 -13.23 -14.66
C SER A 143 6.50 -14.07 -13.78
N VAL A 144 5.46 -13.44 -13.24
CA VAL A 144 4.38 -14.11 -12.50
C VAL A 144 3.72 -15.19 -13.37
N PHE A 145 3.46 -14.89 -14.66
CA PHE A 145 2.82 -15.84 -15.58
C PHE A 145 3.68 -17.07 -15.90
N GLN A 146 5.00 -16.92 -15.84
CA GLN A 146 5.93 -18.03 -16.09
C GLN A 146 6.20 -18.85 -14.81
N SER A 147 6.21 -18.20 -13.65
CA SER A 147 6.77 -18.79 -12.42
C SER A 147 5.74 -19.05 -11.32
N LEU A 148 4.62 -18.32 -11.33
CA LEU A 148 3.59 -18.31 -10.28
C LEU A 148 2.17 -18.21 -10.89
N LEU A 149 1.87 -19.07 -11.88
CA LEU A 149 0.58 -19.05 -12.58
C LEU A 149 -0.62 -19.24 -11.63
N ASP A 150 -0.49 -20.14 -10.66
CA ASP A 150 -1.53 -20.41 -9.65
C ASP A 150 -1.88 -19.14 -8.85
N HIS A 151 -0.90 -18.32 -8.50
CA HIS A 151 -1.13 -17.04 -7.80
C HIS A 151 -1.90 -16.05 -8.68
N TRP A 152 -1.66 -16.02 -9.98
CA TRP A 152 -2.40 -15.12 -10.86
C TRP A 152 -3.85 -15.56 -11.08
N ALA A 153 -4.09 -16.87 -11.17
CA ALA A 153 -5.38 -17.41 -11.60
C ALA A 153 -6.40 -17.63 -10.47
N LEU A 154 -5.95 -17.76 -9.22
CA LEU A 154 -6.77 -18.28 -8.11
C LEU A 154 -6.88 -17.36 -6.88
N ASP A 155 -6.23 -16.19 -6.88
CA ASP A 155 -6.34 -15.17 -5.80
C ASP A 155 -7.50 -14.18 -6.01
#